data_AF-A0A3C0V1V4-F1
#
_entry.id   AF-A0A3C0V1V4-F1
#
_cell.length_a   1.000
_cell.length_b   1.000
_cell.length_c   1.000
_cell.angle_alpha   90.00
_cell.angle_beta   90.00
_cell.angle_gamma   90.00
#
_symmetry.space_group_name_H-M   'P 1'
#
loop_
_entity.id
_entity.type
_entity.pdbx_description
1 polymer ?
#
loop_
_entity_poly.entity_id
_entity_poly.type
_entity_poly.pdbx_seq_one_letter_code
_entity_poly.pdbx_strand_id
1 'polypeptide(L)'
;GIGRGEGFTYNVTMRAGSGDKDYLHVYHDILPGLIKNFNPGLILVSAGYDIRTEDPLSSIRISSEGIHGIVQNIMASTDKPVIFALEGGYDLEALGESVRITVEEMQQD
;
A
#
# COMPACT_ATOMS: atom_id res chain seq x y z
N GLY A 1 15.16 8.07 -9.61
CA GLY A 1 16.36 8.46 -8.85
C GLY A 1 17.37 9.16 -9.74
N ILE A 2 18.61 9.32 -9.26
CA ILE A 2 19.72 9.97 -9.97
C ILE A 2 21.02 9.14 -9.83
N GLY A 3 21.93 9.24 -10.80
CA GLY A 3 23.20 8.51 -10.78
C GLY A 3 22.99 7.00 -10.65
N ARG A 4 23.67 6.36 -9.69
CA ARG A 4 23.51 4.90 -9.44
C ARG A 4 22.08 4.48 -9.03
N GLY A 5 21.22 5.44 -8.65
CA GLY A 5 19.81 5.19 -8.31
C GLY A 5 18.82 5.52 -9.44
N GLU A 6 19.30 5.78 -10.66
CA GLU A 6 18.43 5.92 -11.82
C GLU A 6 17.65 4.62 -12.07
N GLY A 7 16.34 4.72 -12.32
CA GLY A 7 15.44 3.56 -12.44
C GLY A 7 14.92 2.95 -11.12
N PHE A 8 15.50 3.28 -9.96
CA PHE A 8 15.09 2.73 -8.66
C PHE A 8 14.12 3.61 -7.86
N THR A 9 13.43 4.55 -8.53
CA THR A 9 12.36 5.34 -7.90
C THR A 9 11.19 5.37 -8.86
N TYR A 10 10.04 4.90 -8.39
CA TYR A 10 8.80 4.91 -9.15
C TYR A 10 7.74 5.68 -8.34
N ASN A 11 7.42 6.90 -8.76
CA ASN A 11 6.43 7.74 -8.09
C ASN A 11 5.10 7.65 -8.84
N VAL A 12 4.02 7.33 -8.13
CA VAL A 12 2.66 7.47 -8.64
C VAL A 12 1.98 8.61 -7.91
N THR A 13 1.62 9.66 -8.65
CA THR A 13 0.90 10.80 -8.09
C THR A 13 -0.59 10.52 -8.11
N MET A 14 -1.21 10.44 -6.93
CA MET A 14 -2.66 10.31 -6.77
C MET A 14 -3.32 11.68 -6.85
N ARG A 15 -4.53 11.73 -7.42
CA ARG A 15 -5.33 12.96 -7.44
C ARG A 15 -6.14 13.04 -6.15
N ALA A 16 -6.50 14.26 -5.75
CA ALA A 16 -7.49 14.44 -4.69
C ALA A 16 -8.79 13.73 -5.08
N GLY A 17 -9.37 12.99 -4.13
CA GLY A 17 -10.55 12.17 -4.35
C GLY A 17 -10.29 10.78 -4.95
N SER A 18 -9.02 10.41 -5.24
CA SER A 18 -8.68 9.05 -5.64
C SER A 18 -9.15 8.03 -4.61
N GLY A 19 -9.68 6.90 -5.07
CA GLY A 19 -10.23 5.85 -4.21
C GLY A 19 -9.77 4.46 -4.64
N ASP A 20 -10.52 3.44 -4.24
CA ASP A 20 -10.10 2.03 -4.34
C ASP A 20 -9.61 1.66 -5.75
N LYS A 21 -10.34 2.03 -6.80
CA LYS A 21 -9.97 1.70 -8.18
C LYS A 21 -8.61 2.28 -8.59
N ASP A 22 -8.31 3.51 -8.16
CA ASP A 22 -7.07 4.19 -8.52
C ASP A 22 -5.86 3.55 -7.82
N TYR A 23 -6.03 3.20 -6.54
CA TYR A 23 -5.00 2.50 -5.78
C TYR A 23 -4.82 1.07 -6.26
N LEU A 24 -5.91 0.33 -6.49
CA LEU A 24 -5.84 -1.04 -7.00
C LEU A 24 -5.18 -1.09 -8.37
N HIS A 25 -5.37 -0.10 -9.25
CA HIS A 25 -4.59 -0.04 -10.49
C HIS A 25 -3.07 -0.04 -10.22
N VAL A 26 -2.60 0.68 -9.19
CA VAL A 26 -1.18 0.68 -8.83
C VAL A 26 -0.73 -0.64 -8.23
N TYR A 27 -1.45 -1.13 -7.23
CA TYR A 27 -1.01 -2.31 -6.46
C TYR A 27 -1.25 -3.63 -7.21
N HIS A 28 -2.31 -3.74 -8.01
CA HIS A 28 -2.61 -4.92 -8.81
C HIS A 28 -1.92 -4.91 -10.18
N ASP A 29 -1.99 -3.80 -10.93
CA ASP A 29 -1.52 -3.80 -12.34
C ASP A 29 -0.03 -3.42 -12.48
N ILE A 30 0.49 -2.53 -11.62
CA ILE A 30 1.83 -1.95 -11.79
C ILE A 30 2.86 -2.62 -10.87
N LEU A 31 2.56 -2.71 -9.57
CA LEU A 31 3.50 -3.17 -8.55
C LEU A 31 4.11 -4.57 -8.84
N PRO A 32 3.36 -5.59 -9.30
CA PRO A 32 3.93 -6.92 -9.55
C PRO A 32 5.05 -6.90 -10.60
N GLY A 33 4.91 -6.06 -11.63
CA GLY A 33 5.95 -5.88 -12.64
C GLY A 33 7.22 -5.25 -12.07
N LEU A 34 7.08 -4.25 -11.19
CA LEU A 34 8.21 -3.60 -10.53
C LEU A 34 8.96 -4.57 -9.61
N ILE A 35 8.23 -5.33 -8.81
CA ILE A 35 8.82 -6.33 -7.90
C ILE A 35 9.52 -7.44 -8.68
N LYS A 36 8.89 -7.96 -9.73
CA LYS A 36 9.51 -8.98 -10.59
C LYS A 36 10.82 -8.49 -11.21
N ASN A 37 10.84 -7.24 -11.69
CA ASN A 37 12.03 -6.68 -12.34
C ASN A 37 13.16 -6.39 -11.33
N PHE A 38 12.81 -5.94 -10.12
CA PHE A 38 13.80 -5.64 -9.07
C PHE A 38 14.28 -6.90 -8.33
N ASN A 39 13.40 -7.90 -8.17
CA ASN A 39 13.63 -9.15 -7.44
C ASN A 39 14.18 -8.92 -6.01
N PRO A 40 13.44 -8.21 -5.13
CA PRO A 40 13.89 -7.90 -3.78
C PRO A 40 14.04 -9.16 -2.92
N GLY A 41 14.96 -9.15 -1.95
CA GLY A 41 15.02 -10.19 -0.90
C GLY A 41 14.05 -9.96 0.27
N LEU A 42 13.49 -8.75 0.37
CA LEU A 42 12.59 -8.26 1.42
C LEU A 42 11.77 -7.10 0.88
N ILE A 43 10.50 -7.01 1.24
CA ILE A 43 9.67 -5.81 1.01
C ILE A 43 9.43 -5.11 2.36
N LEU A 44 9.68 -3.81 2.40
CA LEU A 44 9.33 -2.94 3.52
C LEU A 44 8.23 -1.96 3.05
N VAL A 45 7.06 -2.07 3.66
CA VAL A 45 5.91 -1.19 3.42
C VAL A 45 5.86 -0.14 4.52
N SER A 46 6.05 1.13 4.13
CA SER A 46 5.75 2.28 4.97
C SER A 46 4.22 2.46 4.95
N ALA A 47 3.56 1.90 5.96
CA ALA A 47 2.11 1.66 6.00
C ALA A 47 1.40 2.81 6.72
N GLY A 48 1.14 3.89 5.98
CA GLY A 48 0.25 4.97 6.40
C GLY A 48 -1.20 4.68 6.05
N TYR A 49 -2.10 4.83 7.02
CA TYR A 49 -3.54 4.64 6.85
C TYR A 49 -4.30 5.97 6.77
N ASP A 50 -3.59 7.09 6.60
CA ASP A 50 -4.16 8.40 6.30
C ASP A 50 -4.73 8.50 4.86
N ILE A 51 -4.72 7.40 4.10
CA ILE A 51 -5.43 7.26 2.82
C ILE A 51 -6.93 6.94 3.00
N ARG A 52 -7.36 6.62 4.22
CA ARG A 52 -8.74 6.30 4.56
C ARG A 52 -9.67 7.49 4.31
N THR A 53 -10.89 7.21 3.87
CA THR A 53 -11.93 8.23 3.62
C THR A 53 -12.24 9.08 4.86
N GLU A 54 -12.09 8.49 6.03
CA GLU A 54 -12.32 9.12 7.33
C GLU A 54 -11.18 10.04 7.78
N ASP A 55 -9.98 9.89 7.21
CA ASP A 55 -8.81 10.62 7.69
C ASP A 55 -8.92 12.14 7.42
N PRO A 56 -8.70 12.99 8.44
CA PRO A 56 -8.89 14.43 8.30
C PRO A 56 -7.76 15.16 7.54
N LEU A 57 -6.60 14.53 7.33
CA LEU A 57 -5.42 15.18 6.74
C LEU A 57 -5.28 14.94 5.23
N SER A 58 -6.06 14.00 4.70
CA SER A 58 -5.99 13.57 3.31
C SER A 58 -7.28 13.85 2.54
N SER A 59 -7.18 13.89 1.22
CA SER A 59 -8.35 13.94 0.32
C SER A 59 -8.55 12.61 -0.42
N ILE A 60 -7.81 11.58 -0.05
CA ILE A 60 -7.94 10.22 -0.60
C ILE A 60 -9.15 9.55 0.05
N ARG A 61 -9.80 8.65 -0.71
CA ARG A 61 -11.08 8.04 -0.34
C ARG A 61 -11.01 6.52 -0.44
N ILE A 62 -10.05 5.93 0.27
CA ILE A 62 -9.93 4.49 0.35
C ILE A 62 -10.92 3.94 1.37
N SER A 63 -11.63 2.88 0.97
CA SER A 63 -12.52 2.11 1.84
C SER A 63 -11.76 1.00 2.56
N SER A 64 -12.41 0.35 3.53
CA SER A 64 -11.89 -0.87 4.16
C SER A 64 -11.59 -1.98 3.14
N GLU A 65 -12.45 -2.14 2.13
CA GLU A 65 -12.25 -3.10 1.04
C GLU A 65 -11.03 -2.73 0.17
N GLY A 66 -10.80 -1.43 -0.01
CA GLY A 66 -9.61 -0.90 -0.67
C GLY A 66 -8.33 -1.22 0.10
N ILE A 67 -8.33 -1.09 1.43
CA ILE A 67 -7.20 -1.51 2.28
C ILE A 67 -6.93 -3.00 2.12
N HIS A 68 -7.96 -3.84 2.23
CA HIS A 68 -7.83 -5.28 2.01
C HIS A 68 -7.18 -5.56 0.65
N GLY A 69 -7.72 -5.00 -0.43
CA GLY A 69 -7.17 -5.21 -1.77
C GLY A 69 -5.73 -4.70 -1.94
N ILE A 70 -5.35 -3.58 -1.32
CA ILE A 70 -3.96 -3.10 -1.35
C ILE A 70 -3.03 -4.11 -0.67
N VAL A 71 -3.36 -4.54 0.55
CA VAL A 71 -2.52 -5.46 1.33
C VAL A 71 -2.42 -6.81 0.63
N GLN A 72 -3.54 -7.36 0.17
CA GLN A 72 -3.60 -8.62 -0.56
C GLN A 72 -2.71 -8.59 -1.81
N ASN A 73 -2.75 -7.51 -2.59
CA ASN A 73 -1.92 -7.38 -3.79
C ASN A 73 -0.42 -7.22 -3.47
N ILE A 74 -0.06 -6.55 -2.37
CA ILE A 74 1.33 -6.52 -1.89
C ILE A 74 1.78 -7.94 -1.52
N MET A 75 1.00 -8.65 -0.72
CA MET A 75 1.35 -10.00 -0.26
C MET A 75 1.45 -10.99 -1.43
N ALA A 76 0.53 -10.92 -2.40
CA ALA A 76 0.53 -11.80 -3.58
C ALA A 76 1.65 -11.48 -4.59
N SER A 77 2.28 -10.31 -4.50
CA SER A 77 3.28 -9.87 -5.48
C SER A 77 4.66 -10.50 -5.30
N THR A 78 4.90 -11.21 -4.19
CA THR A 78 6.20 -11.80 -3.85
C THR A 78 6.04 -13.03 -2.96
N ASP A 79 7.02 -13.95 -3.02
CA ASP A 79 7.20 -15.04 -2.07
C ASP A 79 8.22 -14.69 -0.97
N LYS A 80 8.71 -13.45 -0.97
CA LYS A 80 9.75 -12.96 -0.06
C LYS A 80 9.11 -12.31 1.18
N PRO A 81 9.84 -12.21 2.31
CA PRO A 81 9.31 -11.58 3.50
C PRO A 81 8.81 -10.15 3.24
N VAL A 82 7.66 -9.81 3.83
CA VAL A 82 7.05 -8.48 3.78
C VAL A 82 6.90 -7.95 5.20
N ILE A 83 7.32 -6.72 5.43
CA ILE A 83 7.19 -6.02 6.71
C ILE A 83 6.32 -4.79 6.50
N PHE A 84 5.23 -4.67 7.26
CA PHE A 84 4.44 -3.45 7.36
C PHE A 84 4.89 -2.66 8.58
N ALA A 85 5.45 -1.48 8.35
CA ALA A 85 5.83 -0.54 9.40
C ALA A 85 4.79 0.58 9.46
N LEU A 86 4.07 0.68 10.58
CA LEU A 86 3.02 1.69 10.78
C LEU A 86 3.60 3.11 10.70
N GLU A 87 2.90 3.99 9.99
CA GLU A 87 3.25 5.42 9.82
C GLU A 87 2.08 6.32 10.24
N GLY A 88 1.47 7.05 9.29
CA GLY A 88 0.33 7.94 9.48
C GLY A 88 -1.01 7.22 9.61
N GLY A 89 -2.05 7.99 9.87
CA GLY A 89 -3.41 7.54 10.20
C GLY A 89 -3.90 8.29 11.43
N TYR A 90 -4.82 9.21 11.21
CA TYR A 90 -5.18 10.25 12.18
C TYR A 90 -6.66 10.22 12.57
N ASP A 91 -7.47 9.44 11.85
CA ASP A 91 -8.73 8.90 12.38
C ASP A 91 -8.46 7.58 13.11
N LEU A 92 -8.70 7.53 14.42
CA LEU A 92 -8.31 6.39 15.27
C LEU A 92 -9.15 5.13 15.00
N GLU A 93 -10.41 5.28 14.61
CA GLU A 93 -11.30 4.16 14.32
C GLU A 93 -10.91 3.52 12.98
N ALA A 94 -10.75 4.34 11.95
CA ALA A 94 -10.29 3.89 10.64
C ALA A 94 -8.86 3.33 10.69
N LEU A 95 -7.97 3.93 11.49
CA LEU A 95 -6.63 3.39 11.71
C LEU A 95 -6.69 2.00 12.34
N GLY A 96 -7.45 1.84 13.43
CA GLY A 96 -7.59 0.54 14.12
C GLY A 96 -8.14 -0.55 13.20
N GLU A 97 -9.17 -0.22 12.41
CA GLU A 97 -9.74 -1.12 11.42
C GLU A 97 -8.73 -1.51 10.33
N SER A 98 -7.97 -0.53 9.81
CA SER A 98 -7.02 -0.78 8.72
C SER A 98 -5.82 -1.62 9.16
N VAL A 99 -5.33 -1.40 10.39
CA VAL A 99 -4.30 -2.24 11.01
C VAL A 99 -4.82 -3.66 11.20
N ARG A 100 -6.06 -3.83 11.69
CA ARG A 100 -6.69 -5.16 11.84
C ARG A 100 -6.75 -5.90 10.50
N ILE A 101 -7.25 -5.25 9.44
CA ILE A 101 -7.31 -5.83 8.09
C ILE A 101 -5.91 -6.27 7.63
N THR A 102 -4.91 -5.42 7.83
CA THR A 102 -3.54 -5.73 7.40
C THR A 102 -2.97 -6.95 8.12
N VAL A 103 -3.18 -7.05 9.44
CA VAL A 103 -2.72 -8.21 10.23
C VAL A 103 -3.47 -9.48 9.84
N GLU A 104 -4.77 -9.39 9.55
CA GLU A 104 -5.56 -10.54 9.11
C GLU A 104 -5.10 -11.04 7.74
N GLU A 105 -4.89 -10.16 6.76
CA GLU A 105 -4.36 -10.52 5.43
C GLU A 105 -2.96 -11.15 5.52
N MET A 106 -2.11 -10.66 6.42
CA MET A 106 -0.78 -11.25 6.65
C MET A 106 -0.84 -12.67 7.25
N GLN A 107 -1.96 -13.06 7.84
CA GLN A 107 -2.14 -14.37 8.48
C GLN A 107 -2.86 -15.38 7.59
N GLN A 108 -3.32 -14.99 6.40
CA GLN A 108 -3.94 -15.93 5.46
C GLN A 108 -2.85 -16.78 4.79
N ASP A 109 -3.02 -18.10 4.86
CA ASP A 109 -2.14 -19.12 4.28
C ASP A 109 -2.20 -19.16 2.74
#